data_AF-A0A5D3YCB7-F1
#
_entry.id   AF-A0A5D3YCB7-F1
#
_cell.length_a   1.000
_cell.length_b   1.000
_cell.length_c   1.000
_cell.angle_alpha   90.00
_cell.angle_beta   90.00
_cell.angle_gamma   90.00
#
_symmetry.space_group_name_H-M   'P 1'
#
loop_
_entity.id
_entity.type
_entity.pdbx_description
1 polymer ?
#
loop_
_entity_poly.entity_id
_entity_poly.type
_entity_poly.pdbx_seq_one_letter_code
_entity_poly.pdbx_strand_id
1 'polypeptide(L)'
;MNDSRSYGERQEPSSSAGNIGRRGKEVVLCDLPVREIFGELTAIDGFLRSATAIAKTDSLSVSILDKTFWELIHAYPAFCNAILSRLAGHGAHGIVQYCHYLTGAHSC
;
A
#
# COMPACT_ATOMS: atom_id res chain seq x y z
N MET A 1 -34.88 -53.06 -0.06
CA MET A 1 -35.12 -51.62 -0.30
C MET A 1 -33.76 -50.94 -0.41
N ASN A 2 -33.16 -50.95 -1.60
CA ASN A 2 -33.08 -49.82 -2.58
C ASN A 2 -32.31 -48.61 -2.00
N ASP A 3 -31.30 -48.02 -2.65
CA ASP A 3 -30.83 -48.14 -4.03
C ASP A 3 -29.38 -47.65 -4.14
N SER A 4 -28.61 -48.22 -5.07
CA SER A 4 -27.26 -47.82 -5.44
C SER A 4 -27.27 -46.96 -6.71
N ARG A 5 -26.32 -46.03 -6.83
CA ARG A 5 -25.90 -45.25 -8.02
C ARG A 5 -26.75 -44.02 -8.39
N SER A 6 -26.08 -42.86 -8.46
CA SER A 6 -25.80 -42.15 -9.73
C SER A 6 -25.66 -40.65 -9.48
N TYR A 7 -24.44 -40.15 -9.29
CA TYR A 7 -24.12 -38.77 -9.65
C TYR A 7 -23.59 -38.83 -11.08
N GLY A 8 -24.41 -38.37 -12.02
CA GLY A 8 -24.18 -38.50 -13.46
C GLY A 8 -23.02 -37.65 -13.96
N GLU A 9 -22.30 -38.22 -14.92
CA GLU A 9 -21.44 -37.49 -15.85
C GLU A 9 -22.30 -36.78 -16.91
N ARG A 10 -21.93 -35.54 -17.28
CA ARG A 10 -21.95 -35.12 -18.69
C ARG A 10 -20.91 -34.01 -18.93
N GLN A 11 -20.18 -34.17 -20.04
CA GLN A 11 -18.97 -33.47 -20.47
C GLN A 11 -19.22 -32.06 -21.05
N GLU A 12 -18.15 -31.24 -20.92
CA GLU A 12 -17.73 -29.98 -21.59
C GLU A 12 -17.92 -29.96 -23.14
N PRO A 13 -17.69 -28.86 -23.93
CA PRO A 13 -17.03 -27.58 -23.61
C PRO A 13 -17.70 -26.30 -24.19
N SER A 14 -17.51 -25.14 -23.56
CA SER A 14 -17.47 -23.88 -24.31
C SER A 14 -16.15 -23.15 -24.02
N SER A 15 -15.25 -23.34 -24.97
CA SER A 15 -14.04 -22.58 -25.19
C SER A 15 -14.26 -21.07 -24.99
N SER A 16 -13.80 -20.56 -23.87
CA SER A 16 -13.16 -19.24 -23.84
C SER A 16 -11.80 -19.45 -23.21
N ALA A 17 -10.75 -19.12 -23.96
CA ALA A 17 -9.37 -19.27 -23.55
C ALA A 17 -9.15 -18.52 -22.24
N GLY A 18 -9.25 -19.25 -21.12
CA GLY A 18 -8.89 -18.73 -19.82
C GLY A 18 -7.40 -18.47 -19.82
N ASN A 19 -7.00 -17.20 -19.85
CA ASN A 19 -5.65 -16.79 -19.53
C ASN A 19 -5.31 -17.37 -18.14
N ILE A 20 -4.58 -18.48 -18.09
CA ILE A 20 -3.94 -18.97 -16.86
C ILE A 20 -2.68 -18.11 -16.65
N GLY A 21 -2.90 -16.79 -16.53
CA GLY A 21 -1.94 -15.92 -15.87
C GLY A 21 -1.99 -16.30 -14.40
N ARG A 22 -0.86 -16.74 -13.85
CA ARG A 22 -0.71 -17.12 -12.44
C ARG A 22 -1.40 -16.09 -11.54
N ARG A 23 -2.61 -16.41 -11.02
CA ARG A 23 -3.23 -15.64 -9.94
C ARG A 23 -2.33 -15.82 -8.72
N GLY A 24 -1.50 -14.82 -8.46
CA GLY A 24 -0.79 -14.74 -7.19
C GLY A 24 -1.80 -14.80 -6.05
N LYS A 25 -1.48 -15.53 -5.00
CA LYS A 25 -2.27 -15.45 -3.77
C LYS A 25 -2.06 -14.07 -3.18
N GLU A 26 -3.16 -13.37 -2.90
CA GLU A 26 -3.10 -12.13 -2.14
C GLU A 26 -2.69 -12.46 -0.70
N VAL A 27 -1.67 -11.75 -0.20
CA VAL A 27 -1.14 -11.93 1.15
C VAL A 27 -1.02 -10.55 1.78
N VAL A 28 -1.50 -10.41 3.01
CA VAL A 28 -1.32 -9.20 3.81
C VAL A 28 0.12 -9.15 4.28
N LEU A 29 0.86 -8.12 3.85
CA LEU A 29 2.25 -7.93 4.26
C LEU A 29 2.36 -7.37 5.68
N CYS A 30 1.55 -6.35 5.98
CA CYS A 30 1.47 -5.72 7.30
C CYS A 30 0.18 -4.90 7.44
N ASP A 31 -0.13 -4.52 8.68
CA ASP A 31 -1.12 -3.50 8.99
C ASP A 31 -0.43 -2.16 9.23
N LEU A 32 -0.98 -1.09 8.64
CA LEU A 32 -0.48 0.27 8.80
C LEU A 32 -1.32 1.02 9.85
N PRO A 33 -0.74 1.36 11.04
CA PRO A 33 -1.45 2.17 12.02
C PRO A 33 -1.61 3.64 11.59
N VAL A 34 -2.42 4.38 12.35
CA VAL A 34 -2.62 5.82 12.16
C VAL A 34 -1.29 6.56 12.37
N ARG A 35 -1.05 7.63 11.59
CA ARG A 35 0.19 8.46 11.56
C ARG A 35 1.41 7.77 10.93
N GLU A 36 1.18 6.72 10.15
CA GLU A 36 2.22 6.09 9.32
C GLU A 36 2.29 6.68 7.91
N ILE A 37 3.45 6.50 7.28
CA ILE A 37 3.69 6.81 5.87
C ILE A 37 3.89 5.51 5.08
N PHE A 38 3.54 5.51 3.80
CA PHE A 38 3.81 4.39 2.90
C PHE A 38 4.04 4.89 1.47
N GLY A 39 4.81 4.13 0.69
CA GLY A 39 5.14 4.49 -0.69
C GLY A 39 6.35 5.40 -0.81
N GLU A 40 7.11 5.57 0.28
CA GLU A 40 8.38 6.27 0.32
C GLU A 40 9.43 5.66 -0.62
N LEU A 41 9.40 4.33 -0.79
CA LEU A 41 10.33 3.65 -1.67
C LEU A 41 10.15 4.11 -3.12
N THR A 42 8.91 4.14 -3.60
CA THR A 42 8.58 4.67 -4.94
C THR A 42 9.02 6.12 -5.10
N ALA A 43 8.86 6.97 -4.08
CA ALA A 43 9.31 8.36 -4.14
C ALA A 43 10.85 8.48 -4.20
N ILE A 44 11.58 7.51 -3.64
CA ILE A 44 13.05 7.46 -3.62
C ILE A 44 13.61 6.88 -4.92
N ASP A 45 13.08 5.75 -5.39
CA ASP A 45 13.69 4.95 -6.46
C ASP A 45 12.97 5.09 -7.82
N GLY A 46 11.76 5.64 -7.85
CA GLY A 46 10.95 5.80 -9.06
C GLY A 46 10.37 4.50 -9.61
N PHE A 47 10.50 3.36 -8.91
CA PHE A 47 9.92 2.09 -9.34
C PHE A 47 8.43 1.98 -8.95
N LEU A 48 7.72 1.06 -9.60
CA LEU A 48 6.34 0.74 -9.24
C LEU A 48 6.23 0.34 -7.77
N ARG A 49 5.06 0.61 -7.18
CA ARG A 49 4.77 0.25 -5.79
C ARG A 49 5.01 -1.24 -5.55
N SER A 50 5.74 -1.55 -4.49
CA SER A 50 6.08 -2.92 -4.11
C SER A 50 4.86 -3.72 -3.62
N ALA A 51 3.79 -3.03 -3.21
CA ALA A 51 2.55 -3.63 -2.72
C ALA A 51 1.35 -2.67 -2.87
N THR A 52 0.15 -3.21 -2.75
CA THR A 52 -1.11 -2.45 -2.69
C THR A 52 -1.45 -2.13 -1.24
N ALA A 53 -1.80 -0.87 -0.95
CA ALA A 53 -2.37 -0.47 0.33
C ALA A 53 -3.90 -0.38 0.22
N ILE A 54 -4.62 -1.05 1.12
CA ILE A 54 -6.09 -1.06 1.16
C ILE A 54 -6.54 -0.56 2.53
N ALA A 55 -7.40 0.45 2.55
CA ALA A 55 -7.97 0.98 3.78
C ALA A 55 -8.97 -0.03 4.37
N LYS A 56 -8.75 -0.45 5.62
CA LYS A 56 -9.67 -1.36 6.35
C LYS A 56 -10.89 -0.65 6.94
N THR A 57 -10.79 0.67 7.10
CA THR A 57 -11.78 1.57 7.69
C THR A 57 -11.75 2.91 6.95
N ASP A 58 -12.76 3.76 7.17
CA ASP A 58 -12.74 5.15 6.69
C ASP A 58 -11.43 5.83 7.13
N SER A 59 -10.67 6.29 6.14
CA SER A 59 -9.30 6.78 6.33
C SER A 59 -9.05 8.02 5.49
N LEU A 60 -8.33 8.99 6.06
CA LEU A 60 -7.82 10.15 5.35
C LEU A 60 -6.32 9.98 5.12
N SER A 61 -5.88 10.12 3.87
CA SER A 61 -4.48 10.10 3.50
C SER A 61 -4.11 11.36 2.72
N VAL A 62 -2.85 11.78 2.86
CA VAL A 62 -2.28 12.90 2.12
C VAL A 62 -1.20 12.36 1.20
N SER A 63 -1.29 12.73 -0.07
CA SER A 63 -0.27 12.38 -1.07
C SER A 63 0.75 13.49 -1.19
N ILE A 64 2.03 13.12 -1.23
CA ILE A 64 3.16 14.01 -1.51
C ILE A 64 3.75 13.59 -2.86
N LEU A 65 4.08 14.57 -3.71
CA LEU A 65 4.77 14.30 -4.97
C LEU A 65 6.23 13.94 -4.71
N ASP A 66 6.82 13.09 -5.56
CA ASP A 66 8.21 12.65 -5.43
C ASP A 66 9.19 13.84 -5.31
N LYS A 67 8.99 14.87 -6.14
CA LYS A 67 9.78 16.11 -6.08
C LYS A 67 9.71 16.78 -4.70
N THR A 68 8.52 16.91 -4.14
CA THR A 68 8.32 17.52 -2.81
C THR A 68 8.90 16.64 -1.72
N PHE A 69 8.84 15.32 -1.86
CA PHE A 69 9.50 14.41 -0.93
C PHE A 69 11.02 14.64 -0.89
N TRP A 70 11.67 14.74 -2.05
CA TRP A 70 13.09 15.07 -2.14
C TRP A 70 13.42 16.46 -1.59
N GLU A 71 12.60 17.47 -1.86
CA GLU A 71 12.74 18.80 -1.26
C GLU A 71 12.72 18.73 0.27
N LEU A 72 11.83 17.92 0.86
CA LEU A 72 11.75 17.73 2.31
C LEU A 72 12.98 17.01 2.88
N ILE A 73 13.48 15.97 2.19
CA ILE A 73 14.70 15.25 2.58
C ILE A 73 15.90 16.20 2.64
N HIS A 74 16.04 17.08 1.65
CA HIS A 74 17.17 18.01 1.58
C HIS A 74 17.02 19.23 2.51
N ALA A 75 15.80 19.74 2.70
CA ALA A 75 15.56 20.92 3.50
C ALA A 75 15.57 20.64 5.01
N TYR A 76 15.20 19.43 5.43
CA TYR A 76 14.99 19.10 6.85
C TYR A 76 15.77 17.85 7.27
N PRO A 77 16.99 17.99 7.84
CA PRO A 77 17.81 16.86 8.28
C PRO A 77 17.10 15.92 9.28
N ALA A 78 16.24 16.48 10.15
CA ALA A 78 15.44 15.68 11.07
C ALA A 78 14.44 14.77 10.34
N PHE A 79 13.83 15.25 9.26
CA PHE A 79 12.94 14.44 8.41
C PHE A 79 13.74 13.34 7.71
N CYS A 80 14.88 13.68 7.10
CA CYS A 80 15.79 12.70 6.48
C CYS A 80 16.19 11.59 7.46
N ASN A 81 16.64 11.94 8.67
CA ASN A 81 17.02 10.97 9.69
C ASN A 81 15.85 10.07 10.12
N ALA A 82 14.62 10.61 10.20
CA ALA A 82 13.44 9.82 10.50
C ALA A 82 13.13 8.80 9.39
N ILE A 83 13.20 9.22 8.12
CA ILE A 83 13.02 8.31 6.97
C ILE A 83 14.11 7.24 6.96
N LEU A 84 15.38 7.61 7.11
CA LEU A 84 16.50 6.65 7.12
C LEU A 84 16.41 5.65 8.27
N SER A 85 16.04 6.11 9.47
CA SER A 85 15.86 5.22 10.64
C SER A 85 14.75 4.20 10.40
N ARG A 86 13.62 4.65 9.82
CA ARG A 86 12.52 3.78 9.41
C ARG A 86 12.97 2.72 8.41
N LEU A 87 13.65 3.14 7.33
CA LEU A 87 14.13 2.23 6.29
C LEU A 87 15.18 1.23 6.81
N ALA A 88 15.98 1.63 7.80
CA ALA A 88 16.94 0.76 8.48
C ALA A 88 16.30 -0.22 9.47
N GLY A 89 14.97 -0.17 9.67
CA GLY A 89 14.27 -1.01 10.65
C GLY A 89 14.54 -0.60 12.11
N HIS A 90 15.20 0.55 12.34
CA HIS A 90 15.31 1.14 13.67
C HIS A 90 13.97 1.82 13.97
N GLY A 91 13.08 1.07 14.63
CA GLY A 91 11.76 1.54 15.02
C GLY A 91 11.82 2.80 15.89
N ALA A 92 11.87 3.97 15.26
CA ALA A 92 11.41 5.19 15.88
C ALA A 92 9.89 5.08 15.97
N HIS A 93 9.41 4.53 17.09
CA HIS A 93 8.03 4.63 17.53
C HIS A 93 7.61 6.10 17.49
N GLY A 94 6.97 6.52 16.40
CA GLY A 94 6.51 7.87 16.16
C GLY A 94 7.63 8.87 15.87
N ILE A 95 7.63 9.42 14.65
CA ILE A 95 7.59 10.87 14.33
C ILE A 95 7.70 10.97 12.80
N VAL A 96 6.57 11.28 12.14
CA VAL A 96 6.46 12.48 11.29
C VAL A 96 5.11 13.13 11.60
N GLN A 97 5.08 13.94 12.65
CA GLN A 97 4.08 15.01 12.82
C GLN A 97 4.58 16.28 12.13
N TYR A 98 5.11 16.12 10.90
CA TYR A 98 5.59 17.19 10.03
C TYR A 98 4.84 17.14 8.69
N CYS A 99 3.52 17.01 8.75
CA CYS A 99 2.64 17.73 7.84
C CYS A 99 1.66 18.50 8.74
N HIS A 100 2.20 19.46 9.50
CA HIS A 100 1.37 20.45 10.16
C HIS A 100 0.72 21.25 9.03
N TYR A 101 -0.54 20.91 8.74
CA TYR A 101 -1.55 21.76 8.09
C TYR A 101 -0.99 23.05 7.46
N LEU A 102 -0.65 23.00 6.18
CA LEU A 102 -0.78 24.18 5.32
C LEU A 102 -2.19 24.16 4.70
N THR A 103 -3.23 24.21 5.53
CA THR A 103 -4.49 24.85 5.13
C THR A 103 -4.79 25.95 6.13
N GLY A 104 -3.92 26.96 6.08
CA GLY A 104 -4.19 28.30 6.56
C GLY A 104 -4.44 29.19 5.37
N ALA A 105 -5.57 29.01 4.70
CA ALA A 105 -6.19 30.06 3.91
C ALA A 105 -7.63 30.19 4.39
N HIS A 106 -7.76 30.86 5.54
CA HIS A 106 -8.96 31.64 5.81
C HIS A 106 -9.08 32.69 4.70
N SER A 107 -10.10 32.53 3.86
CA SER A 107 -10.60 33.61 3.01
C SER A 107 -12.10 33.39 2.83
N CYS A 108 -12.85 34.17 3.62
CA CYS A 108 -14.18 34.76 3.37
C CYS A 108 -15.17 34.00 2.48
#